data_AF-A0A2W6BM71-F1
#
_entry.id   AF-A0A2W6BM71-F1
#
_cell.length_a   1.000
_cell.length_b   1.000
_cell.length_c   1.000
_cell.angle_alpha   90.00
_cell.angle_beta   90.00
_cell.angle_gamma   90.00
#
_symmetry.space_group_name_H-M   'P 1'
#
loop_
_entity.id
_entity.type
_entity.pdbx_description
1 polymer ?
#
loop_
_entity_poly.entity_id
_entity_poly.type
_entity_poly.pdbx_seq_one_letter_code
_entity_poly.pdbx_strand_id
1 'polypeptide(L)'
;MKFSGKGDGGYTGLLGGKERVPKYNLRIEALGDLDEASSALGVARAASQSQRVREAVYAAQQQLYTLMAEVAMPNDELDAKYKV
;
A
#
# COMPACT_ATOMS: atom_id res chain seq x y z
N MET A 1 -18.74 13.66 -2.93
CA MET A 1 -18.04 13.79 -1.63
C MET A 1 -16.90 12.78 -1.60
N LYS A 2 -15.68 13.15 -1.16
CA LYS A 2 -14.44 12.33 -1.27
C LYS A 2 -14.28 11.25 -0.17
N PHE A 3 -15.18 11.19 0.81
CA PHE A 3 -15.13 10.22 1.92
C PHE A 3 -16.38 9.34 1.90
N SER A 4 -16.24 8.05 2.20
CA SER A 4 -17.33 7.06 2.12
C SER A 4 -18.03 6.79 3.45
N GLY A 5 -17.49 7.24 4.59
CA GLY A 5 -17.98 6.96 5.95
C GLY A 5 -17.89 5.48 6.38
N LYS A 6 -17.58 4.56 5.47
CA LYS A 6 -17.51 3.12 5.76
C LYS A 6 -16.48 2.79 6.85
N GLY A 7 -15.47 3.62 7.03
CA GLY A 7 -14.37 3.42 7.98
C GLY A 7 -14.58 4.00 9.38
N ASP A 8 -15.71 4.65 9.64
CA ASP A 8 -15.93 5.44 10.87
C ASP A 8 -16.05 4.56 12.11
N GLY A 9 -16.51 3.31 11.94
CA GLY A 9 -16.55 2.31 13.01
C GLY A 9 -15.18 1.68 13.35
N GLY A 10 -14.06 2.18 12.80
CA GLY A 10 -12.72 1.67 13.10
C GLY A 10 -12.28 0.46 12.28
N TYR A 11 -13.03 0.07 11.25
CA TYR A 11 -12.71 -1.05 10.36
C TYR A 11 -12.45 -0.57 8.94
N THR A 12 -11.61 -1.27 8.19
CA THR A 12 -11.35 -1.01 6.77
C THR A 12 -11.52 -2.30 5.95
N GLY A 13 -11.70 -2.17 4.63
CA GLY A 13 -11.78 -3.32 3.72
C GLY A 13 -10.42 -3.69 3.14
N LEU A 14 -10.22 -4.97 2.85
CA LEU A 14 -9.10 -5.45 2.05
C LEU A 14 -9.38 -5.32 0.55
N LEU A 15 -8.33 -5.36 -0.27
CA LEU A 15 -8.45 -5.31 -1.73
C LEU A 15 -9.08 -6.62 -2.25
N GLY A 16 -10.03 -6.55 -3.19
CA GLY A 16 -10.65 -7.74 -3.80
C GLY A 16 -11.75 -8.41 -2.96
N GLY A 17 -11.64 -8.38 -1.64
CA GLY A 17 -12.51 -9.14 -0.74
C GLY A 17 -13.72 -8.40 -0.15
N LYS A 18 -14.61 -9.20 0.46
CA LYS A 18 -15.64 -8.71 1.42
C LYS A 18 -15.07 -8.55 2.84
N GLU A 19 -13.85 -9.02 3.07
CA GLU A 19 -13.21 -9.02 4.37
C GLU A 19 -12.97 -7.60 4.88
N ARG A 20 -13.30 -7.38 6.14
CA ARG A 20 -13.02 -6.15 6.85
C ARG A 20 -12.22 -6.45 8.10
N VAL A 21 -11.14 -5.70 8.27
CA VAL A 21 -10.23 -5.82 9.41
C VAL A 21 -10.26 -4.55 10.25
N PRO A 22 -10.01 -4.62 11.56
CA PRO A 22 -9.83 -3.42 12.37
C PRO A 22 -8.63 -2.62 11.86
N LYS A 23 -8.67 -1.29 11.98
CA LYS A 23 -7.59 -0.40 11.52
C LYS A 23 -6.25 -0.62 12.22
N TYR A 24 -6.25 -1.23 13.40
CA TYR A 24 -5.04 -1.61 14.15
C TYR A 24 -4.52 -3.02 13.81
N ASN A 25 -5.08 -3.68 12.79
CA ASN A 25 -4.57 -4.98 12.33
C ASN A 25 -3.15 -4.82 11.76
N LEU A 26 -2.26 -5.77 12.06
CA LEU A 26 -0.86 -5.75 11.60
C LEU A 26 -0.70 -5.57 10.09
N ARG A 27 -1.64 -6.11 9.30
CA ARG A 27 -1.67 -5.92 7.85
C ARG A 27 -1.88 -4.46 7.46
N ILE A 28 -2.77 -3.75 8.16
CA ILE A 28 -3.04 -2.33 7.91
C ILE A 28 -1.86 -1.49 8.36
N GLU A 29 -1.20 -1.86 9.45
CA GLU A 29 0.01 -1.17 9.90
C GLU A 29 1.15 -1.31 8.88
N ALA A 30 1.39 -2.52 8.39
CA ALA A 30 2.38 -2.75 7.33
C ALA A 30 2.06 -1.94 6.05
N LEU A 31 0.78 -1.81 5.68
CA LEU A 31 0.37 -0.94 4.56
C LEU A 31 0.66 0.54 4.86
N GLY A 32 0.46 0.98 6.10
CA GLY A 32 0.81 2.33 6.56
C GLY A 32 2.31 2.61 6.43
N ASP A 33 3.16 1.71 6.92
CA ASP A 33 4.62 1.83 6.82
C ASP A 33 5.09 1.91 5.37
N LEU A 34 4.50 1.10 4.48
CA LEU A 34 4.81 1.12 3.04
C LEU A 34 4.38 2.43 2.37
N ASP A 35 3.22 2.97 2.74
CA ASP A 35 2.72 4.26 2.22
C ASP A 35 3.58 5.44 2.72
N GLU A 36 4.00 5.42 3.99
CA GLU A 36 4.92 6.41 4.55
C GLU A 36 6.28 6.37 3.84
N ALA A 37 6.85 5.18 3.65
CA ALA A 37 8.11 5.01 2.92
C ALA A 37 8.02 5.54 1.48
N SER A 38 6.93 5.22 0.77
CA SER A 38 6.69 5.73 -0.59
C SER A 38 6.54 7.25 -0.61
N SER A 39 5.88 7.84 0.39
CA SER A 39 5.71 9.29 0.54
C SER A 39 7.03 10.00 0.81
N ALA A 40 7.86 9.46 1.72
CA ALA A 40 9.19 10.00 2.00
C ALA A 40 10.11 9.96 0.76
N LEU A 41 10.05 8.86 0.00
CA LEU A 41 10.72 8.76 -1.31
C LEU A 41 10.20 9.81 -2.30
N GLY A 42 8.91 10.10 -2.30
CA GLY A 42 8.31 11.16 -3.13
C GLY A 42 8.92 12.54 -2.86
N VAL A 43 9.12 12.87 -1.58
CA VAL A 43 9.79 14.12 -1.16
C VAL A 43 11.25 14.14 -1.65
N ALA A 44 12.00 13.05 -1.43
CA ALA A 44 13.39 12.95 -1.88
C ALA A 44 13.52 13.08 -3.41
N ARG A 45 12.58 12.48 -4.16
CA ARG A 45 12.53 12.57 -5.63
C ARG A 45 12.32 14.01 -6.09
N ALA A 46 11.40 14.73 -5.45
CA ALA A 46 11.08 16.11 -5.79
C ALA A 46 12.25 17.07 -5.50
N ALA A 47 13.03 16.80 -4.45
CA ALA A 47 14.19 17.61 -4.07
C ALA A 47 15.45 17.33 -4.92
N SER A 48 15.54 16.16 -5.56
CA SER A 48 16.75 15.72 -6.26
C SER A 48 16.94 16.39 -7.63
N GLN A 49 18.15 16.90 -7.87
CA GLN A 49 18.57 17.42 -9.19
C GLN A 49 19.13 16.32 -10.11
N SER A 50 19.43 15.12 -9.57
CA SER A 50 20.01 14.03 -10.35
C SER A 50 18.90 13.21 -11.03
N GLN A 51 18.92 13.19 -12.36
CA GLN A 51 18.00 12.38 -13.17
C GLN A 51 18.02 10.90 -12.75
N ARG A 52 19.23 10.34 -12.58
CA ARG A 52 19.43 8.95 -12.18
C ARG A 52 18.76 8.63 -10.83
N VAL A 53 18.88 9.53 -9.86
CA VAL A 53 18.25 9.37 -8.55
C VAL A 53 16.73 9.44 -8.70
N ARG A 54 16.21 10.38 -9.48
CA ARG A 54 14.76 10.52 -9.69
C ARG A 54 14.14 9.27 -10.32
N GLU A 55 14.82 8.67 -11.29
CA GLU A 55 14.40 7.43 -11.96
C GLU A 55 14.46 6.23 -11.01
N ALA A 56 15.56 6.09 -10.25
CA ALA A 56 15.69 5.01 -9.27
C ALA A 56 14.60 5.08 -8.20
N VAL A 57 14.31 6.27 -7.68
CA VAL A 57 13.24 6.47 -6.70
C VAL A 57 11.87 6.18 -7.30
N TYR A 58 11.60 6.60 -8.55
CA TYR A 58 10.35 6.27 -9.22
C TYR A 58 10.15 4.76 -9.37
N ALA A 59 11.20 4.03 -9.78
CA ALA A 59 11.15 2.58 -9.89
C ALA A 59 10.89 1.91 -8.54
N ALA A 60 11.54 2.37 -7.46
CA ALA A 60 11.30 1.87 -6.11
C ALA A 60 9.86 2.13 -5.64
N GLN A 61 9.30 3.32 -5.90
CA GLN A 61 7.90 3.62 -5.57
C GLN A 61 6.93 2.71 -6.34
N GLN A 62 7.19 2.39 -7.60
CA GLN A 62 6.37 1.42 -8.37
C GLN A 62 6.39 0.03 -7.72
N GLN A 63 7.57 -0.44 -7.29
CA GLN A 63 7.71 -1.72 -6.60
C GLN A 63 6.98 -1.72 -5.24
N LEU A 64 7.08 -0.63 -4.47
CA LEU A 64 6.33 -0.49 -3.22
C LEU A 64 4.82 -0.55 -3.44
N TYR A 65 4.29 0.06 -4.50
CA TYR A 65 2.87 -0.04 -4.83
C TYR A 65 2.45 -1.47 -5.18
N THR A 66 3.29 -2.23 -5.89
CA THR A 66 3.03 -3.67 -6.13
C THR A 66 2.99 -4.45 -4.82
N LEU A 67 3.96 -4.22 -3.93
CA LEU A 67 4.01 -4.86 -2.62
C LEU A 67 2.78 -4.50 -1.77
N MET A 68 2.38 -3.22 -1.75
CA MET A 68 1.16 -2.78 -1.06
C MET A 68 -0.09 -3.50 -1.60
N ALA A 69 -0.20 -3.67 -2.92
CA ALA A 69 -1.32 -4.39 -3.51
C ALA A 69 -1.36 -5.86 -3.07
N GLU A 70 -0.20 -6.53 -2.98
CA GLU A 70 -0.11 -7.89 -2.49
C GLU A 70 -0.47 -8.00 -1.00
N VAL A 71 0.06 -7.12 -0.16
CA VAL A 71 -0.25 -7.11 1.28
C VAL A 71 -1.73 -6.79 1.53
N ALA A 72 -2.36 -5.97 0.68
CA ALA A 72 -3.77 -5.61 0.81
C ALA A 72 -4.74 -6.71 0.35
N MET A 73 -4.29 -7.75 -0.39
CA MET A 73 -5.15 -8.84 -0.86
C MET A 73 -5.32 -9.94 0.20
N PRO A 74 -6.53 -10.47 0.42
CA PRO A 74 -6.79 -11.64 1.26
C PRO A 74 -5.90 -12.84 0.90
N ASN A 75 -5.56 -13.67 1.89
CA ASN A 75 -4.62 -14.77 1.71
C ASN A 75 -5.17 -15.85 0.76
N ASP A 76 -6.47 -16.14 0.82
CA ASP A 76 -7.16 -17.06 -0.07
C ASP A 76 -7.09 -16.60 -1.54
N GLU A 77 -7.15 -15.29 -1.80
CA GLU A 77 -6.94 -14.74 -3.15
C GLU A 77 -5.46 -14.83 -3.59
N LEU A 78 -4.50 -14.63 -2.68
CA LEU A 78 -3.08 -14.81 -2.96
C LEU A 78 -2.73 -16.27 -3.27
N ASP A 79 -3.23 -17.21 -2.47
CA ASP A 79 -3.00 -18.64 -2.63
C ASP A 79 -3.56 -19.12 -3.98
N ALA A 80 -4.76 -18.66 -4.36
CA ALA A 80 -5.34 -18.94 -5.66
C ALA A 80 -4.51 -18.37 -6.83
N LYS A 81 -3.96 -17.16 -6.66
CA LYS A 81 -3.13 -16.49 -7.68
C LYS A 81 -1.78 -17.17 -7.87
N TYR A 82 -1.13 -17.59 -6.78
CA TYR A 82 0.23 -18.11 -6.80
C TYR A 82 0.34 -19.64 -6.70
N LYS A 83 -0.78 -20.36 -6.54
CA LYS A 83 -0.85 -21.83 -6.40
C LYS A 83 0.11 -22.36 -5.33
N VAL A 84 0.14 -21.72 -4.17
CA VAL A 84 0.93 -22.19 -3.02
C VAL A 84 0.14 -23.25 -2.25
#